data_AF-A0A7U9S9A3-F1
#
_entry.id   AF-A0A7U9S9A3-F1
#
_cell.length_a   1.000
_cell.length_b   1.000
_cell.length_c   1.000
_cell.angle_alpha   90.00
_cell.angle_beta   90.00
_cell.angle_gamma   90.00
#
_symmetry.space_group_name_H-M   'P 1'
#
loop_
_entity.id
_entity.type
_entity.pdbx_description
1 polymer ?
#
loop_
_entity_poly.entity_id
_entity_poly.type
_entity_poly.pdbx_seq_one_letter_code
_entity_poly.pdbx_strand_id
1 'polypeptide(L)'
;MEIAESAPHITDAYGIPSAIGQGTHNYATVQLARYVNILASEGGAASLSLIKGIADEEGIAAEGEVSGIRKVELPDEVWNTVRIGMVQFAQNNPELKDMGINIAGKTGTAQESPTKPDHGLFVGYAPVEAPEITVAVRIVNGYGSSYATAVGRSILEYCFDE
;
A
#
# COMPACT_ATOMS: atom_id res chain seq x y z
N MET A 1 5.60 5.49 22.99
CA MET A 1 5.18 6.74 22.33
C MET A 1 4.93 6.38 20.88
N GLU A 2 3.68 6.14 20.50
CA GLU A 2 3.37 6.02 19.08
C GLU A 2 3.63 7.38 18.44
N ILE A 3 4.38 7.40 17.33
CA ILE A 3 4.56 8.63 16.57
C ILE A 3 3.19 9.01 16.06
N ALA A 4 2.72 10.21 16.43
CA ALA A 4 1.46 10.73 15.92
C ALA A 4 1.56 10.82 14.39
N GLU A 5 0.90 9.91 13.69
CA GLU A 5 0.74 10.04 12.25
C GLU A 5 -0.20 11.19 11.93
N SER A 6 0.06 11.87 10.80
CA SER A 6 -0.86 12.88 10.29
C SER A 6 -2.22 12.25 10.03
N ALA A 7 -3.29 12.93 10.46
CA ALA A 7 -4.62 12.59 10.01
C ALA A 7 -4.67 12.60 8.46
N PRO A 8 -5.39 11.65 7.84
CA PRO A 8 -5.51 11.62 6.39
C PRO A 8 -6.24 12.89 5.92
N HIS A 9 -5.70 13.55 4.89
CA HIS A 9 -6.33 14.68 4.24
C HIS A 9 -6.86 14.24 2.87
N ILE A 10 -8.18 14.20 2.73
CA ILE A 10 -8.82 14.01 1.43
C ILE A 10 -8.75 15.34 0.69
N THR A 11 -8.49 15.29 -0.61
CA THR A 11 -8.42 16.49 -1.44
C THR A 11 -9.70 17.34 -1.33
N ASP A 12 -9.54 18.64 -1.26
CA ASP A 12 -10.60 19.65 -1.16
C ASP A 12 -10.54 20.70 -2.28
N ALA A 13 -9.52 20.63 -3.13
CA ALA A 13 -9.32 21.50 -4.28
C ALA A 13 -8.65 20.74 -5.44
N TYR A 14 -8.66 21.33 -6.64
CA TYR A 14 -7.98 20.81 -7.83
C TYR A 14 -8.37 19.36 -8.20
N GLY A 15 -9.64 19.17 -8.61
CA GLY A 15 -10.17 17.84 -8.92
C GLY A 15 -9.37 17.05 -9.99
N ILE A 16 -8.92 17.72 -11.05
CA ILE A 16 -8.13 17.06 -12.12
C ILE A 16 -6.74 16.62 -11.59
N PRO A 17 -5.92 17.50 -10.99
CA PRO A 17 -4.66 17.07 -10.39
C PRO A 17 -4.80 16.01 -9.28
N SER A 18 -5.89 16.06 -8.51
CA SER A 18 -6.17 15.08 -7.46
C SER A 18 -6.27 13.65 -8.00
N ALA A 19 -6.87 13.45 -9.18
CA ALA A 19 -7.04 12.14 -9.80
C ALA A 19 -5.71 11.43 -10.12
N ILE A 20 -4.62 12.18 -10.25
CA ILE A 20 -3.27 11.64 -10.52
C ILE A 20 -2.35 11.71 -9.30
N GLY A 21 -2.90 12.00 -8.12
CA GLY A 21 -2.09 12.09 -6.90
C GLY A 21 -1.42 13.44 -6.67
N GLN A 22 -1.79 14.49 -7.41
CA GLN A 22 -1.20 15.85 -7.36
C GLN A 22 -2.21 16.92 -6.92
N GLY A 23 -2.93 16.69 -5.81
CA GLY A 23 -3.96 17.61 -5.29
C GLY A 23 -3.57 18.21 -3.95
N THR A 24 -4.57 18.50 -3.11
CA THR A 24 -4.34 18.87 -1.72
C THR A 24 -4.32 17.66 -0.78
N HIS A 25 -4.60 16.45 -1.29
CA HIS A 25 -4.59 15.24 -0.47
C HIS A 25 -3.20 14.95 0.12
N ASN A 26 -3.20 14.42 1.33
CA ASN A 26 -1.98 14.05 2.03
C ASN A 26 -2.25 12.81 2.89
N TYR A 27 -1.42 11.79 2.70
CA TYR A 27 -1.59 10.50 3.36
C TYR A 27 -0.26 10.01 3.92
N ALA A 28 -0.31 9.44 5.13
CA ALA A 28 0.82 8.73 5.71
C ALA A 28 1.09 7.43 4.93
N THR A 29 2.34 6.94 4.97
CA THR A 29 2.71 5.70 4.28
C THR A 29 1.88 4.51 4.76
N VAL A 30 1.55 4.43 6.06
CA VAL A 30 0.71 3.35 6.59
C VAL A 30 -0.73 3.43 6.06
N GLN A 31 -1.23 4.65 5.78
CA GLN A 31 -2.57 4.84 5.22
C GLN A 31 -2.61 4.33 3.77
N LEU A 32 -1.52 4.49 3.02
CA LEU A 32 -1.35 3.86 1.70
C LEU A 32 -1.29 2.33 1.81
N ALA A 33 -0.58 1.78 2.79
CA ALA A 33 -0.58 0.33 3.03
C ALA A 33 -1.99 -0.19 3.33
N ARG A 34 -2.75 0.50 4.19
CA ARG A 34 -4.16 0.17 4.45
C ARG A 34 -5.03 0.24 3.20
N TYR A 35 -4.84 1.27 2.38
CA TYR A 35 -5.54 1.39 1.10
C TYR A 35 -5.28 0.18 0.20
N VAL A 36 -4.02 -0.26 0.09
CA VAL A 36 -3.65 -1.42 -0.72
C VAL A 36 -4.20 -2.72 -0.14
N ASN A 37 -4.27 -2.84 1.19
CA ASN A 37 -4.92 -3.96 1.85
C ASN A 37 -6.41 -4.06 1.48
N ILE A 38 -7.10 -2.92 1.33
CA ILE A 38 -8.50 -2.88 0.86
C ILE A 38 -8.59 -3.36 -0.60
N LEU A 39 -7.64 -2.98 -1.46
CA LEU A 39 -7.60 -3.47 -2.84
C LEU A 39 -7.35 -4.98 -2.90
N ALA A 40 -6.39 -5.47 -2.11
CA ALA A 40 -6.01 -6.89 -2.04
C ALA A 40 -7.18 -7.77 -1.57
N SER A 41 -7.93 -7.30 -0.57
CA SER A 41 -9.06 -8.01 0.03
C SER A 41 -10.41 -7.74 -0.64
N GLU A 42 -10.43 -7.09 -1.81
CA GLU A 42 -11.67 -6.72 -2.54
C GLU A 42 -12.70 -5.99 -1.66
N GLY A 43 -12.22 -5.03 -0.87
CA GLY A 43 -13.06 -4.14 -0.07
C GLY A 43 -12.96 -4.33 1.45
N GLY A 44 -12.21 -5.32 1.93
CA GLY A 44 -11.98 -5.54 3.37
C GLY A 44 -11.17 -4.42 4.04
N ALA A 45 -11.85 -3.51 4.74
CA ALA A 45 -11.24 -2.37 5.43
C ALA A 45 -11.02 -2.64 6.92
N ALA A 46 -10.18 -3.63 7.23
CA ALA A 46 -9.74 -3.89 8.60
C ALA A 46 -8.98 -2.69 9.20
N SER A 47 -9.03 -2.58 10.53
CA SER A 47 -8.19 -1.65 11.28
C SER A 47 -6.76 -2.18 11.31
N LEU A 48 -5.77 -1.31 11.14
CA LEU A 48 -4.37 -1.68 11.33
C LEU A 48 -4.06 -1.74 12.83
N SER A 49 -3.35 -2.77 13.27
CA SER A 49 -2.86 -2.91 14.63
C SER A 49 -1.42 -3.45 14.63
N LEU A 50 -0.56 -2.85 15.45
CA LEU A 50 0.74 -3.41 15.80
C LEU A 50 0.65 -4.37 16.99
N ILE A 51 -0.45 -4.28 17.76
CA ILE A 51 -0.68 -5.09 18.96
C ILE A 51 -1.46 -6.33 18.54
N LYS A 52 -0.80 -7.50 18.61
CA LYS A 52 -1.44 -8.79 18.38
C LYS A 52 -2.33 -9.21 19.56
N GLY A 53 -1.91 -8.89 20.78
CA GLY A 53 -2.61 -9.22 22.00
C GLY A 53 -1.91 -8.66 23.22
N ILE A 54 -2.58 -8.67 24.36
CA ILE A 54 -2.01 -8.25 25.65
C ILE A 54 -2.03 -9.47 26.56
N ALA A 55 -0.85 -9.82 27.08
CA ALA A 55 -0.71 -10.91 28.05
C ALA A 55 -1.14 -10.44 29.44
N ASP A 56 -1.86 -11.30 30.15
CA ASP A 56 -2.13 -11.12 31.57
C ASP A 56 -0.92 -11.53 32.44
N GLU A 57 -1.08 -11.46 33.77
CA GLU A 57 -0.04 -11.82 34.74
C GLU A 57 0.39 -13.30 34.64
N GLU A 58 -0.44 -14.15 34.04
CA GLU A 58 -0.18 -15.58 33.85
C GLU A 58 0.50 -15.88 32.50
N GLY A 59 0.72 -14.83 31.68
CA GLY A 59 1.34 -14.93 30.36
C GLY A 59 0.37 -15.37 29.26
N ILE A 60 -0.94 -15.41 29.53
CA ILE A 60 -1.95 -15.77 28.55
C ILE A 60 -2.29 -14.51 27.74
N ALA A 61 -1.94 -14.53 26.45
CA ALA A 61 -2.26 -13.43 25.54
C ALA A 61 -3.72 -13.53 25.09
N ALA A 62 -4.54 -12.53 25.45
CA ALA A 62 -5.79 -12.30 24.75
C ALA A 62 -5.44 -11.68 23.38
N GLU A 63 -5.62 -12.44 22.30
CA GLU A 63 -5.49 -11.88 20.95
C GLU A 63 -6.52 -10.76 20.78
N GLY A 64 -6.08 -9.61 20.25
CA GLY A 64 -6.95 -8.48 20.00
C GLY A 64 -7.96 -8.85 18.92
N GLU A 65 -9.25 -8.64 19.17
CA GLU A 65 -10.26 -8.78 18.13
C GLU A 65 -9.97 -7.79 16.99
N VAL A 66 -9.99 -8.28 15.74
CA VAL A 66 -9.96 -7.42 14.56
C VAL A 66 -11.29 -6.67 14.49
N SER A 67 -11.36 -5.54 15.18
CA SER A 67 -12.55 -4.71 15.25
C SER A 67 -12.71 -3.83 14.02
N GLY A 68 -13.96 -3.61 13.60
CA GLY A 68 -14.30 -2.58 12.63
C GLY A 68 -14.03 -2.93 11.17
N ILE A 69 -14.13 -4.21 10.76
CA ILE A 69 -14.13 -4.58 9.34
C ILE A 69 -15.32 -3.91 8.67
N ARG A 70 -15.08 -2.80 7.98
CA ARG A 70 -16.01 -2.23 7.02
C ARG A 70 -15.74 -2.90 5.68
N LYS A 71 -16.79 -3.13 4.91
CA LYS A 71 -16.62 -3.57 3.53
C LYS A 71 -16.93 -2.41 2.61
N VAL A 72 -15.99 -2.11 1.72
CA VAL A 72 -16.22 -1.21 0.59
C VAL A 72 -16.96 -2.03 -0.47
N GLU A 73 -18.18 -1.61 -0.79
CA GLU A 73 -18.99 -2.28 -1.81
C GLU A 73 -18.77 -1.60 -3.16
N LEU A 74 -18.23 -2.34 -4.12
CA LEU A 74 -18.09 -1.96 -5.52
C LEU A 74 -18.47 -3.18 -6.39
N PRO A 75 -18.90 -2.96 -7.65
CA PRO A 75 -19.12 -4.06 -8.58
C PRO A 75 -17.83 -4.87 -8.80
N ASP A 76 -17.94 -6.18 -8.94
CA ASP A 76 -16.81 -7.09 -9.19
C ASP A 76 -15.98 -6.68 -10.42
N GLU A 77 -16.63 -6.10 -11.43
CA GLU A 77 -15.97 -5.56 -12.62
C GLU A 77 -14.94 -4.47 -12.27
N VAL A 78 -15.25 -3.61 -11.29
CA VAL A 78 -14.35 -2.54 -10.84
C VAL A 78 -13.14 -3.14 -10.11
N TRP A 79 -13.38 -4.08 -9.19
CA TRP A 79 -12.30 -4.79 -8.49
C TRP A 79 -11.39 -5.52 -9.48
N ASN A 80 -11.97 -6.25 -10.42
CA ASN A 80 -11.23 -6.99 -11.44
C ASN A 80 -10.42 -6.03 -12.34
N THR A 81 -11.01 -4.91 -12.75
CA THR A 81 -10.32 -3.91 -13.59
C THR A 81 -9.11 -3.33 -12.87
N VAL A 82 -9.25 -2.97 -11.59
CA VAL A 82 -8.13 -2.44 -10.79
C VAL A 82 -7.04 -3.49 -10.62
N ARG A 83 -7.41 -4.72 -10.24
CA ARG A 83 -6.47 -5.85 -10.12
C ARG A 83 -5.70 -6.07 -11.41
N ILE A 84 -6.39 -6.20 -12.55
CA ILE A 84 -5.77 -6.42 -13.86
C ILE A 84 -4.76 -5.31 -14.17
N GLY A 85 -5.12 -4.04 -13.96
CA GLY A 85 -4.21 -2.91 -14.20
C GLY A 85 -2.96 -2.98 -13.32
N MET A 86 -3.10 -3.34 -12.05
CA MET A 86 -1.97 -3.49 -11.12
C MET A 86 -1.07 -4.67 -11.46
N VAL A 87 -1.65 -5.80 -11.91
CA VAL A 87 -0.91 -6.98 -12.39
C VAL A 87 -0.14 -6.66 -13.66
N GLN A 88 -0.80 -6.01 -14.63
CA GLN A 88 -0.18 -5.59 -15.88
C GLN A 88 0.98 -4.63 -15.63
N PHE A 89 0.84 -3.71 -14.67
CA PHE A 89 1.96 -2.86 -14.26
C PHE A 89 3.15 -3.70 -13.81
N ALA A 90 2.96 -4.67 -12.90
CA ALA A 90 4.04 -5.48 -12.36
C ALA A 90 4.70 -6.36 -13.43
N GLN A 91 3.91 -7.01 -14.29
CA GLN A 91 4.40 -7.84 -15.39
C GLN A 91 5.25 -7.07 -16.41
N ASN A 92 5.00 -5.77 -16.58
CA ASN A 92 5.74 -4.91 -17.49
C ASN A 92 6.85 -4.10 -16.78
N ASN A 93 7.00 -4.25 -15.45
CA ASN A 93 8.00 -3.53 -14.68
C ASN A 93 9.31 -4.34 -14.60
N PRO A 94 10.47 -3.78 -15.01
CA PRO A 94 11.75 -4.48 -14.97
C PRO A 94 12.16 -4.99 -13.58
N GLU A 95 11.76 -4.31 -12.51
CA GLU A 95 12.09 -4.70 -11.14
C GLU A 95 11.23 -5.86 -10.63
N LEU A 96 10.03 -6.08 -11.17
CA LEU A 96 9.05 -7.02 -10.59
C LEU A 96 8.78 -8.25 -11.47
N LYS A 97 8.93 -8.12 -12.79
CA LYS A 97 8.48 -9.14 -13.77
C LYS A 97 9.10 -10.53 -13.62
N ASP A 98 10.30 -10.62 -13.04
CA ASP A 98 11.09 -11.86 -12.95
C ASP A 98 11.10 -12.46 -11.53
N MET A 99 10.22 -12.03 -10.63
CA MET A 99 10.20 -12.47 -9.23
C MET A 99 9.63 -13.88 -9.00
N GLY A 100 9.04 -14.52 -10.01
CA GLY A 100 8.45 -15.87 -9.87
C GLY A 100 7.17 -15.94 -9.02
N ILE A 101 6.76 -14.84 -8.38
CA ILE A 101 5.49 -14.67 -7.67
C ILE A 101 4.59 -13.69 -8.43
N ASN A 102 3.27 -13.93 -8.40
CA ASN A 102 2.32 -13.03 -9.04
C ASN A 102 2.09 -11.82 -8.14
N ILE A 103 2.41 -10.62 -8.67
CA ILE A 103 2.37 -9.36 -7.92
C ILE A 103 1.36 -8.43 -8.57
N ALA A 104 0.58 -7.74 -7.74
CA ALA A 104 -0.16 -6.55 -8.14
C ALA A 104 0.53 -5.34 -7.53
N GLY A 105 0.84 -4.32 -8.33
CA GLY A 105 1.47 -3.12 -7.80
C GLY A 105 1.24 -1.87 -8.62
N LYS A 106 1.71 -0.74 -8.09
CA LYS A 106 1.70 0.55 -8.78
C LYS A 106 2.76 1.49 -8.23
N THR A 107 3.41 2.23 -9.11
CA THR A 107 4.30 3.36 -8.76
C THR A 107 3.55 4.67 -8.64
N GLY A 108 4.09 5.59 -7.85
CA GLY A 108 3.65 6.98 -7.78
C GLY A 108 4.83 7.93 -7.58
N THR A 109 4.90 8.99 -8.38
CA THR A 109 5.91 10.03 -8.22
C THR A 109 5.22 11.29 -7.72
N ALA A 110 5.64 11.81 -6.58
CA ALA A 110 5.01 12.97 -5.95
C ALA A 110 5.99 14.14 -5.84
N GLN A 111 5.75 15.19 -6.63
CA GLN A 111 6.49 16.45 -6.56
C GLN A 111 5.99 17.31 -5.38
N GLU A 112 6.89 17.67 -4.45
CA GLU A 112 6.60 18.58 -3.33
C GLU A 112 7.06 20.00 -3.60
N SER A 113 8.24 20.13 -4.24
CA SER A 113 8.88 21.42 -4.49
C SER A 113 9.61 21.38 -5.83
N PRO A 114 9.63 22.49 -6.60
CA PRO A 114 10.45 22.59 -7.81
C PRO A 114 11.95 22.55 -7.52
N THR A 115 12.38 22.73 -6.27
CA THR A 115 13.81 22.78 -5.88
C THR A 115 14.31 21.49 -5.24
N LYS A 116 13.43 20.51 -5.00
CA LYS A 116 13.81 19.21 -4.44
C LYS A 116 13.44 18.10 -5.42
N PRO A 117 14.15 16.96 -5.39
CA PRO A 117 13.72 15.78 -6.11
C PRO A 117 12.33 15.30 -5.68
N ASP A 118 11.61 14.66 -6.59
CA ASP A 118 10.30 14.08 -6.30
C ASP A 118 10.41 12.94 -5.29
N HIS A 119 9.33 12.71 -4.53
CA HIS A 119 9.19 11.51 -3.72
C HIS A 119 8.89 10.31 -4.62
N GLY A 120 9.59 9.20 -4.41
CA GLY A 120 9.33 7.94 -5.09
C GLY A 120 8.42 7.06 -4.23
N LEU A 121 7.34 6.55 -4.81
CA LEU A 121 6.42 5.65 -4.14
C LEU A 121 6.22 4.36 -4.92
N PHE A 122 6.06 3.28 -4.16
CA PHE A 122 5.58 2.00 -4.66
C PHE A 122 4.57 1.43 -3.68
N VAL A 123 3.49 0.88 -4.20
CA VAL A 123 2.53 0.10 -3.44
C VAL A 123 2.25 -1.21 -4.16
N GLY A 124 1.98 -2.27 -3.41
CA GLY A 124 1.61 -3.55 -4.01
C GLY A 124 1.21 -4.60 -3.00
N TYR A 125 0.77 -5.75 -3.51
CA TYR A 125 0.47 -6.94 -2.72
C TYR A 125 0.79 -8.21 -3.50
N ALA A 126 1.04 -9.29 -2.76
CA ALA A 126 1.31 -10.62 -3.32
C ALA A 126 0.94 -11.73 -2.31
N PRO A 127 0.69 -12.96 -2.79
CA PRO A 127 0.37 -13.31 -4.19
C PRO A 127 -0.94 -12.67 -4.67
N VAL A 128 -1.21 -12.62 -5.97
CA VAL A 128 -2.44 -12.00 -6.50
C VAL A 128 -3.68 -12.85 -6.21
N GLU A 129 -3.53 -14.17 -6.26
CA GLU A 129 -4.59 -15.17 -6.15
C GLU A 129 -5.09 -15.33 -4.71
N ALA A 130 -4.17 -15.21 -3.76
CA ALA A 130 -4.44 -15.26 -2.34
C ALA A 130 -3.51 -14.25 -1.65
N PRO A 131 -3.88 -12.97 -1.54
CA PRO A 131 -3.00 -11.95 -0.99
C PRO A 131 -2.65 -12.21 0.47
N GLU A 132 -1.34 -12.27 0.75
CA GLU A 132 -0.82 -12.52 2.09
C GLU A 132 -0.11 -11.29 2.66
N ILE A 133 0.60 -10.54 1.80
CA ILE A 133 1.38 -9.36 2.20
C ILE A 133 0.99 -8.17 1.34
N THR A 134 0.82 -7.00 1.99
CA THR A 134 0.72 -5.70 1.32
C THR A 134 1.90 -4.83 1.71
N VAL A 135 2.40 -4.04 0.75
CA VAL A 135 3.59 -3.20 0.93
C VAL A 135 3.31 -1.78 0.42
N ALA A 136 3.79 -0.79 1.18
CA ALA A 136 3.88 0.60 0.76
C ALA A 136 5.27 1.14 1.08
N VAL A 137 5.97 1.60 0.05
CA VAL A 137 7.31 2.18 0.15
C VAL A 137 7.23 3.64 -0.27
N ARG A 138 7.83 4.52 0.54
CA ARG A 138 8.02 5.93 0.21
C ARG A 138 9.47 6.32 0.43
N ILE A 139 10.14 6.76 -0.64
CA ILE A 139 11.47 7.37 -0.58
C ILE A 139 11.30 8.88 -0.74
N VAL A 140 11.55 9.63 0.34
CA VAL A 140 11.49 11.09 0.33
C VAL A 140 12.61 11.63 -0.55
N ASN A 141 12.27 12.51 -1.48
CA ASN A 141 13.20 13.08 -2.47
C ASN A 141 14.01 11.99 -3.23
N GLY A 142 13.34 10.89 -3.59
CA GLY A 142 13.91 9.74 -4.28
C GLY A 142 14.11 9.89 -5.79
N TYR A 143 13.83 11.05 -6.37
CA TYR A 143 13.84 11.37 -7.82
C TYR A 143 12.80 10.60 -8.65
N GLY A 144 12.74 9.28 -8.52
CA GLY A 144 11.86 8.43 -9.27
C GLY A 144 11.41 7.22 -8.48
N SER A 145 10.34 6.60 -8.96
CA SER A 145 9.68 5.49 -8.27
C SER A 145 10.33 4.13 -8.50
N SER A 146 11.33 4.03 -9.39
CA SER A 146 12.07 2.78 -9.63
C SER A 146 12.77 2.29 -8.36
N TYR A 147 13.43 3.18 -7.61
CA TYR A 147 14.08 2.83 -6.35
C TYR A 147 13.07 2.35 -5.29
N ALA A 148 11.89 2.99 -5.20
CA ALA A 148 10.85 2.54 -4.29
C ALA A 148 10.29 1.16 -4.69
N THR A 149 10.22 0.89 -6.01
CA THR A 149 9.83 -0.42 -6.54
C THR A 149 10.86 -1.48 -6.23
N ALA A 150 12.16 -1.19 -6.38
CA ALA A 150 13.25 -2.10 -6.04
C ALA A 150 13.28 -2.44 -4.54
N VAL A 151 13.01 -1.47 -3.66
CA VAL A 151 12.84 -1.75 -2.22
C VAL A 151 11.61 -2.63 -1.98
N GLY A 152 10.50 -2.36 -2.66
CA GLY A 152 9.30 -3.21 -2.61
C GLY A 152 9.58 -4.64 -3.06
N ARG A 153 10.34 -4.81 -4.14
CA ARG A 153 10.85 -6.10 -4.63
C ARG A 153 11.61 -6.83 -3.52
N SER A 154 12.61 -6.20 -2.90
CA SER A 154 13.40 -6.85 -1.85
C SER A 154 12.59 -7.25 -0.62
N ILE A 155 11.56 -6.48 -0.26
CA ILE A 155 10.64 -6.87 0.84
C ILE A 155 9.84 -8.11 0.45
N LEU A 156 9.28 -8.14 -0.76
CA LEU A 156 8.50 -9.27 -1.24
C LEU A 156 9.37 -10.52 -1.42
N GLU A 157 10.57 -10.40 -1.97
CA GLU A 157 11.57 -11.48 -2.01
C GLU A 157 11.81 -12.03 -0.61
N TYR A 158 12.11 -11.18 0.38
CA TYR A 158 12.32 -11.64 1.75
C TYR A 158 11.10 -12.37 2.37
N CYS A 159 9.88 -11.99 1.99
CA CYS A 159 8.66 -12.62 2.50
C CYS A 159 8.34 -13.97 1.85
N PHE A 160 8.78 -14.19 0.61
CA PHE A 160 8.38 -15.35 -0.21
C PHE A 160 9.55 -16.23 -0.67
N ASP A 161 10.80 -15.82 -0.45
CA ASP A 161 11.97 -16.68 -0.56
C ASP A 161 12.07 -17.53 0.71
N GLU A 162 11.89 -18.86 0.55
CA GLU A 162 12.42 -19.88 1.47
C GLU A 162 13.82 -20.33 1.01
#